data_AF-A0A529T9Z8-F1
#
_entry.id   AF-A0A529T9Z8-F1
#
_cell.length_a   1.000
_cell.length_b   1.000
_cell.length_c   1.000
_cell.angle_alpha   90.00
_cell.angle_beta   90.00
_cell.angle_gamma   90.00
#
_symmetry.space_group_name_H-M   'P 1'
#
loop_
_entity.id
_entity.type
_entity.pdbx_description
1 polymer ?
#
loop_
_entity_poly.entity_id
_entity_poly.type
_entity_poly.pdbx_seq_one_letter_code
_entity_poly.pdbx_strand_id
1 'polypeptide(L)'
;KFASFLKLADAEKGILAEVGNTDFLQVISLLHTREKRRQAEAEGKQGKELPQVTGNRHALLNLPLDAYNKYEKQAEQGFLAAAKFLHMQHIYRIYDLPYQSQIIPLAAILADLGDAREHEAVRAKLVQWYWNGVFGELYGSAVDTRIARDFMEVPTWIRGGPPPSTVSETIFRADRLKTMRMRLSAAYKGVNALLMKEGAEDFRSGQGFDHTVFFGENVDIHHIFPQAWCKARNISKDVFDSIINKTPLSYRTNRIIGGDAPSTYLA
;
A
#
# COMPACT_ATOMS: atom_id res chain seq x y z
N LYS A 1 18.99 -2.76 -7.84
CA LYS A 1 18.70 -1.38 -7.35
C LYS A 1 17.48 -1.34 -6.42
N PHE A 2 16.31 -1.83 -6.83
CA PHE A 2 15.11 -1.82 -5.97
C PHE A 2 15.23 -2.67 -4.71
N ALA A 3 15.82 -3.87 -4.79
CA ALA A 3 15.92 -4.79 -3.66
C ALA A 3 16.66 -4.23 -2.43
N SER A 4 17.53 -3.22 -2.60
CA SER A 4 18.27 -2.59 -1.52
C SER A 4 17.82 -1.15 -1.22
N PHE A 5 16.87 -0.60 -1.98
CA PHE A 5 16.45 0.79 -1.80
C PHE A 5 15.62 0.96 -0.53
N LEU A 6 15.99 1.96 0.30
CA LEU A 6 15.45 2.17 1.66
C LEU A 6 15.48 0.89 2.52
N LYS A 7 16.41 -0.02 2.22
CA LYS A 7 16.66 -1.18 3.07
C LYS A 7 17.19 -0.69 4.40
N LEU A 8 16.55 -1.12 5.48
CA LEU A 8 16.97 -0.81 6.84
C LEU A 8 18.14 -1.72 7.26
N ALA A 9 18.84 -1.33 8.34
CA ALA A 9 20.14 -1.92 8.69
C ALA A 9 20.06 -3.42 9.03
N ASP A 10 18.96 -3.85 9.64
CA ASP A 10 18.67 -5.22 10.07
C ASP A 10 17.78 -5.99 9.08
N ALA A 11 17.37 -5.36 7.97
CA ALA A 11 16.56 -5.98 6.93
C ALA A 11 17.42 -6.62 5.83
N GLU A 12 17.05 -7.82 5.41
CA GLU A 12 17.67 -8.49 4.24
C GLU A 12 17.34 -7.77 2.92
N LYS A 13 16.14 -7.22 2.83
CA LYS A 13 15.54 -6.66 1.60
C LYS A 13 14.75 -5.38 1.90
N GLY A 14 14.78 -4.43 0.97
CA GLY A 14 13.94 -3.23 1.00
C GLY A 14 12.50 -3.51 0.54
N ILE A 15 11.61 -2.55 0.76
CA ILE A 15 10.16 -2.68 0.48
C ILE A 15 9.83 -3.01 -0.99
N LEU A 16 10.72 -2.69 -1.93
CA LEU A 16 10.55 -2.96 -3.36
C LEU A 16 11.20 -4.26 -3.84
N ALA A 17 11.69 -5.14 -2.96
CA ALA A 17 12.46 -6.30 -3.41
C ALA A 17 11.64 -7.35 -4.17
N GLU A 18 10.31 -7.31 -4.08
CA GLU A 18 9.40 -8.15 -4.88
C GLU A 18 8.92 -7.45 -6.17
N VAL A 19 9.38 -6.23 -6.47
CA VAL A 19 9.10 -5.60 -7.76
C VAL A 19 9.88 -6.34 -8.84
N GLY A 20 9.16 -7.05 -9.70
CA GLY A 20 9.72 -7.85 -10.78
C GLY A 20 9.92 -7.05 -12.07
N ASN A 21 10.59 -7.67 -13.04
CA ASN A 21 10.79 -7.09 -14.37
C ASN A 21 9.45 -6.77 -15.05
N THR A 22 8.44 -7.63 -14.88
CA THR A 22 7.09 -7.40 -15.44
C THR A 22 6.42 -6.18 -14.85
N ASP A 23 6.56 -5.94 -13.55
CA ASP A 23 5.98 -4.76 -12.88
C ASP A 23 6.64 -3.48 -13.40
N PHE A 24 7.95 -3.52 -13.61
CA PHE A 24 8.70 -2.41 -14.20
C PHE A 24 8.26 -2.11 -15.63
N LEU A 25 8.14 -3.14 -16.47
CA LEU A 25 7.63 -3.01 -17.83
C LEU A 25 6.17 -2.56 -17.86
N GLN A 26 5.36 -2.92 -16.86
CA GLN A 26 3.99 -2.47 -16.74
C GLN A 26 3.89 -0.95 -16.52
N VAL A 27 4.73 -0.38 -15.67
CA VAL A 27 4.81 1.10 -15.51
C VAL A 27 5.23 1.78 -16.81
N ILE A 28 6.23 1.24 -17.51
CA ILE A 28 6.66 1.77 -18.82
C ILE A 28 5.52 1.70 -19.85
N SER A 29 4.81 0.57 -19.89
CA SER A 29 3.68 0.35 -20.81
C SER A 29 2.54 1.35 -20.55
N LEU A 30 2.23 1.63 -19.27
CA LEU A 30 1.26 2.65 -18.88
C LEU A 30 1.67 4.04 -19.36
N LEU A 31 2.91 4.45 -19.09
CA LEU A 31 3.44 5.76 -19.52
C LEU A 31 3.38 5.92 -21.05
N HIS A 32 3.83 4.91 -21.77
CA HIS A 32 3.84 4.88 -23.24
C HIS A 32 2.44 4.93 -23.85
N THR A 33 1.54 4.05 -23.41
CA THR A 33 0.19 3.97 -23.98
C THR A 33 -0.63 5.22 -23.67
N ARG A 34 -0.39 5.86 -22.53
CA ARG A 34 -0.96 7.17 -22.22
C ARG A 34 -0.40 8.28 -23.10
N GLU A 35 0.89 8.29 -23.41
CA GLU A 35 1.43 9.26 -24.36
C GLU A 35 0.74 9.13 -25.73
N LYS A 36 0.62 7.90 -26.26
CA LYS A 36 -0.13 7.65 -27.50
C LYS A 36 -1.56 8.16 -27.43
N ARG A 37 -2.21 8.00 -26.27
CA ARG A 37 -3.56 8.53 -26.05
C ARG A 37 -3.59 10.05 -26.09
N ARG A 38 -2.67 10.73 -25.39
CA ARG A 38 -2.57 12.20 -25.40
C ARG A 38 -2.27 12.76 -26.80
N GLN A 39 -1.46 12.06 -27.59
CA GLN A 39 -1.20 12.41 -28.99
C GLN A 39 -2.48 12.29 -29.83
N ALA A 40 -3.21 11.19 -29.70
CA ALA A 40 -4.51 11.01 -30.37
C ALA A 40 -5.54 12.08 -29.95
N GLU A 41 -5.59 12.46 -28.67
CA GLU A 41 -6.44 13.56 -28.18
C GLU A 41 -6.04 14.89 -28.82
N ALA A 42 -4.75 15.19 -28.95
CA ALA A 42 -4.24 16.39 -29.62
C ALA A 42 -4.53 16.41 -31.13
N GLU A 43 -4.65 15.24 -31.76
CA GLU A 43 -5.12 15.06 -33.15
C GLU A 43 -6.65 15.18 -33.29
N GLY A 44 -7.39 15.40 -32.19
CA GLY A 44 -8.84 15.59 -32.20
C GLY A 44 -9.66 14.30 -32.14
N LYS A 45 -9.03 13.13 -31.96
CA LYS A 45 -9.75 11.86 -31.78
C LYS A 45 -10.54 11.86 -30.48
N GLN A 46 -11.69 11.19 -30.47
CA GLN A 46 -12.58 11.15 -29.30
C GLN A 46 -13.16 9.75 -29.05
N GLY A 47 -13.62 9.53 -27.82
CA GLY A 47 -14.35 8.31 -27.45
C GLY A 47 -13.58 7.02 -27.78
N LYS A 48 -14.15 6.20 -28.65
CA LYS A 48 -13.61 4.88 -29.04
C LYS A 48 -12.38 4.96 -29.95
N GLU A 49 -12.11 6.13 -30.56
CA GLU A 49 -10.93 6.34 -31.41
C GLU A 49 -9.65 6.52 -30.60
N LEU A 50 -9.79 6.83 -29.31
CA LEU A 50 -8.65 7.02 -28.42
C LEU A 50 -8.05 5.67 -28.02
N PRO A 51 -6.73 5.47 -28.21
CA PRO A 51 -6.09 4.22 -27.82
C PRO A 51 -6.23 4.02 -26.30
N GLN A 52 -6.35 2.76 -25.92
CA GLN A 52 -6.46 2.37 -24.53
C GLN A 52 -5.11 2.56 -23.81
N VAL A 53 -5.17 3.10 -22.60
CA VAL A 53 -4.03 3.04 -21.67
C VAL A 53 -4.04 1.67 -20.99
N THR A 54 -2.95 0.93 -21.10
CA THR A 54 -2.88 -0.45 -20.63
C THR A 54 -1.45 -0.84 -20.30
N GLY A 55 -1.32 -1.78 -19.36
CA GLY A 55 -0.08 -2.45 -19.03
C GLY A 55 -0.30 -3.96 -18.81
N ASN A 56 -1.30 -4.54 -19.47
CA ASN A 56 -1.54 -5.98 -19.40
C ASN A 56 -0.47 -6.77 -20.17
N ARG A 57 -0.42 -8.10 -20.00
CA ARG A 57 0.60 -8.96 -20.65
C ARG A 57 0.70 -8.75 -22.17
N HIS A 58 -0.42 -8.57 -22.85
CA HIS A 58 -0.42 -8.33 -24.30
C HIS A 58 0.25 -6.99 -24.66
N ALA A 59 0.01 -5.94 -23.87
CA ALA A 59 0.67 -4.65 -24.05
C ALA A 59 2.19 -4.74 -23.79
N LEU A 60 2.61 -5.55 -22.81
CA LEU A 60 4.03 -5.78 -22.52
C LEU A 60 4.75 -6.49 -23.66
N LEU A 61 4.12 -7.51 -24.27
CA LEU A 61 4.69 -8.23 -25.42
C LEU A 61 4.88 -7.33 -26.65
N ASN A 62 4.06 -6.29 -26.78
CA ASN A 62 4.11 -5.32 -27.87
C ASN A 62 4.82 -4.01 -27.50
N LEU A 63 5.53 -3.98 -26.36
CA LEU A 63 6.19 -2.77 -25.89
C LEU A 63 7.43 -2.47 -26.74
N PRO A 64 7.47 -1.34 -27.46
CA PRO A 64 8.61 -1.01 -28.31
C PRO A 64 9.87 -0.68 -27.50
N LEU A 65 11.05 -0.97 -28.07
CA LEU A 65 12.34 -0.69 -27.42
C LEU A 65 12.57 0.81 -27.19
N ASP A 66 12.15 1.66 -28.13
CA ASP A 66 12.22 3.12 -27.99
C ASP A 66 11.37 3.62 -26.81
N ALA A 67 10.20 3.00 -26.58
CA ALA A 67 9.38 3.30 -25.42
C ALA A 67 10.08 2.90 -24.11
N TYR A 68 10.73 1.73 -24.08
CA TYR A 68 11.54 1.32 -22.93
C TYR A 68 12.63 2.34 -22.62
N ASN A 69 13.48 2.65 -23.62
CA ASN A 69 14.60 3.58 -23.48
C ASN A 69 14.15 4.98 -23.06
N LYS A 70 12.97 5.41 -23.52
CA LYS A 70 12.39 6.71 -23.16
C LYS A 70 11.94 6.77 -21.70
N TYR A 71 11.30 5.71 -21.20
CA TYR A 71 10.59 5.74 -19.92
C TYR A 71 11.30 5.01 -18.78
N GLU A 72 12.38 4.26 -19.02
CA GLU A 72 13.07 3.47 -17.99
C GLU A 72 13.46 4.30 -16.76
N LYS A 73 14.08 5.48 -16.95
CA LYS A 73 14.52 6.34 -15.85
C LYS A 73 13.34 6.93 -15.09
N GLN A 74 12.28 7.33 -15.81
CA GLN A 74 11.07 7.88 -15.22
C GLN A 74 10.32 6.81 -14.40
N ALA A 75 10.20 5.60 -14.94
CA ALA A 75 9.62 4.46 -14.22
C ALA A 75 10.43 4.13 -12.96
N GLU A 76 11.76 4.11 -13.08
CA GLU A 76 12.66 3.87 -11.95
C GLU A 76 12.44 4.90 -10.83
N GLN A 77 12.46 6.19 -11.15
CA GLN A 77 12.17 7.27 -10.19
C GLN A 77 10.78 7.16 -9.56
N GLY A 78 9.79 6.70 -10.33
CA GLY A 78 8.45 6.38 -9.85
C GLY A 78 8.45 5.34 -8.75
N PHE A 79 9.13 4.21 -8.96
CA PHE A 79 9.25 3.16 -7.95
C PHE A 79 10.00 3.63 -6.71
N LEU A 80 11.12 4.35 -6.87
CA LEU A 80 11.85 4.90 -5.72
C LEU A 80 11.00 5.86 -4.89
N ALA A 81 10.13 6.64 -5.54
CA ALA A 81 9.20 7.49 -4.84
C ALA A 81 8.05 6.73 -4.19
N ALA A 82 7.58 5.64 -4.81
CA ALA A 82 6.60 4.75 -4.20
C ALA A 82 7.14 4.15 -2.89
N ALA A 83 8.40 3.73 -2.84
CA ALA A 83 9.03 3.27 -1.61
C ALA A 83 9.06 4.35 -0.52
N LYS A 84 9.43 5.59 -0.87
CA LYS A 84 9.40 6.73 0.08
C LYS A 84 7.98 6.97 0.60
N PHE A 85 6.98 6.95 -0.29
CA PHE A 85 5.57 7.09 0.09
C PHE A 85 5.13 6.00 1.07
N LEU A 86 5.48 4.73 0.81
CA LEU A 86 5.15 3.60 1.68
C LEU A 86 5.77 3.75 3.07
N HIS A 87 7.04 4.18 3.16
CA HIS A 87 7.69 4.47 4.44
C HIS A 87 6.97 5.60 5.21
N MET A 88 6.53 6.66 4.52
CA MET A 88 5.71 7.71 5.14
C MET A 88 4.36 7.20 5.67
N GLN A 89 3.87 6.06 5.15
CA GLN A 89 2.66 5.40 5.65
C GLN A 89 2.96 4.32 6.71
N HIS A 90 4.18 4.29 7.27
CA HIS A 90 4.64 3.28 8.23
C HIS A 90 4.62 1.84 7.67
N ILE A 91 4.81 1.69 6.35
CA ILE A 91 4.93 0.40 5.67
C ILE A 91 6.39 0.20 5.27
N TYR A 92 7.12 -0.59 6.05
CA TYR A 92 8.57 -0.72 5.92
C TYR A 92 9.04 -2.06 5.36
N ARG A 93 8.25 -3.13 5.50
CA ARG A 93 8.59 -4.49 5.05
C ARG A 93 7.57 -5.00 4.05
N ILE A 94 8.04 -5.81 3.11
CA ILE A 94 7.20 -6.54 2.14
C ILE A 94 6.11 -7.34 2.86
N TYR A 95 6.46 -7.95 3.98
CA TYR A 95 5.53 -8.70 4.82
C TYR A 95 4.30 -7.87 5.23
N ASP A 96 4.51 -6.59 5.54
CA ASP A 96 3.49 -5.65 6.01
C ASP A 96 2.79 -4.89 4.86
N LEU A 97 3.20 -5.12 3.61
CA LEU A 97 2.61 -4.45 2.45
C LEU A 97 1.17 -4.97 2.19
N PRO A 98 0.15 -4.09 2.14
CA PRO A 98 -1.23 -4.48 1.85
C PRO A 98 -1.40 -5.14 0.48
N TYR A 99 -0.85 -4.52 -0.56
CA TYR A 99 -0.92 -5.01 -1.94
C TYR A 99 0.38 -4.74 -2.69
N GLN A 100 1.02 -5.80 -3.17
CA GLN A 100 2.14 -5.70 -4.12
C GLN A 100 1.70 -5.06 -5.44
N SER A 101 0.51 -5.42 -5.92
CA SER A 101 -0.10 -4.89 -7.14
C SER A 101 -0.34 -3.38 -7.13
N GLN A 102 -0.62 -2.78 -5.97
CA GLN A 102 -0.90 -1.34 -5.86
C GLN A 102 0.38 -0.49 -5.97
N ILE A 103 1.57 -1.09 -5.83
CA ILE A 103 2.85 -0.39 -6.06
C ILE A 103 2.95 0.10 -7.51
N ILE A 104 2.43 -0.67 -8.46
CA ILE A 104 2.54 -0.38 -9.90
C ILE A 104 1.85 0.94 -10.28
N PRO A 105 0.54 1.15 -9.99
CA PRO A 105 -0.11 2.42 -10.28
C PRO A 105 0.45 3.54 -9.41
N LEU A 106 0.83 3.27 -8.16
CA LEU A 106 1.47 4.28 -7.31
C LEU A 106 2.76 4.79 -7.95
N ALA A 107 3.64 3.90 -8.41
CA ALA A 107 4.89 4.23 -9.09
C ALA A 107 4.63 4.99 -10.39
N ALA A 108 3.68 4.55 -11.21
CA ALA A 108 3.32 5.20 -12.47
C ALA A 108 2.77 6.62 -12.23
N ILE A 109 1.87 6.80 -11.25
CA ILE A 109 1.30 8.10 -10.87
C ILE A 109 2.40 9.02 -10.36
N LEU A 110 3.25 8.56 -9.44
CA LEU A 110 4.35 9.37 -8.91
C LEU A 110 5.39 9.73 -9.97
N ALA A 111 5.58 8.88 -10.97
CA ALA A 111 6.41 9.16 -12.14
C ALA A 111 5.78 10.23 -13.06
N ASP A 112 4.46 10.24 -13.23
CA ASP A 112 3.75 11.28 -14.01
C ASP A 112 3.79 12.64 -13.33
N LEU A 113 3.60 12.66 -12.01
CA LEU A 113 3.52 13.90 -11.25
C LEU A 113 4.86 14.63 -11.17
N GLY A 114 5.99 13.92 -11.30
CA GLY A 114 7.32 14.51 -11.14
C GLY A 114 7.44 15.22 -9.80
N ASP A 115 7.90 16.46 -9.80
CA ASP A 115 8.11 17.26 -8.58
C ASP A 115 6.80 17.67 -7.89
N ALA A 116 5.67 17.70 -8.61
CA ALA A 116 4.38 18.09 -8.04
C ALA A 116 3.91 17.18 -6.89
N ARG A 117 4.45 15.94 -6.83
CA ARG A 117 4.19 14.98 -5.74
C ARG A 117 4.66 15.49 -4.37
N GLU A 118 5.56 16.47 -4.33
CA GLU A 118 6.09 17.00 -3.07
C GLU A 118 5.14 18.02 -2.42
N HIS A 119 4.10 18.48 -3.11
CA HIS A 119 3.10 19.38 -2.52
C HIS A 119 2.16 18.64 -1.58
N GLU A 120 1.89 19.24 -0.42
CA GLU A 120 1.08 18.60 0.63
C GLU A 120 -0.34 18.26 0.18
N ALA A 121 -0.99 19.15 -0.58
CA ALA A 121 -2.33 18.88 -1.13
C ALA A 121 -2.35 17.68 -2.09
N VAL A 122 -1.25 17.45 -2.83
CA VAL A 122 -1.09 16.30 -3.71
C VAL A 122 -0.89 15.03 -2.89
N ARG A 123 -0.04 15.10 -1.85
CA ARG A 123 0.19 13.97 -0.93
C ARG A 123 -1.10 13.56 -0.23
N ALA A 124 -1.90 14.50 0.27
CA ALA A 124 -3.17 14.21 0.92
C ALA A 124 -4.12 13.41 0.02
N LYS A 125 -4.23 13.79 -1.26
CA LYS A 125 -5.02 13.04 -2.27
C LYS A 125 -4.44 11.64 -2.52
N LEU A 126 -3.12 11.51 -2.63
CA LEU A 126 -2.46 10.21 -2.83
C LEU A 126 -2.68 9.28 -1.62
N VAL A 127 -2.59 9.81 -0.40
CA VAL A 127 -2.88 9.08 0.85
C VAL A 127 -4.34 8.62 0.86
N GLN A 128 -5.28 9.50 0.53
CA GLN A 128 -6.69 9.15 0.45
C GLN A 128 -6.94 8.05 -0.57
N TRP A 129 -6.42 8.19 -1.79
CA TRP A 129 -6.54 7.17 -2.84
C TRP A 129 -5.93 5.84 -2.42
N TYR A 130 -4.71 5.86 -1.86
CA TYR A 130 -4.00 4.65 -1.47
C TYR A 130 -4.81 3.85 -0.45
N TRP A 131 -5.26 4.51 0.63
CA TRP A 131 -6.03 3.86 1.68
C TRP A 131 -7.42 3.42 1.24
N ASN A 132 -8.08 4.15 0.33
CA ASN A 132 -9.32 3.65 -0.28
C ASN A 132 -9.07 2.38 -1.11
N GLY A 133 -7.95 2.29 -1.84
CA GLY A 133 -7.56 1.05 -2.53
C GLY A 133 -7.34 -0.13 -1.58
N VAL A 134 -6.70 0.11 -0.43
CA VAL A 134 -6.42 -0.91 0.59
C VAL A 134 -7.71 -1.38 1.28
N PHE A 135 -8.50 -0.45 1.82
CA PHE A 135 -9.70 -0.77 2.61
C PHE A 135 -10.90 -1.14 1.74
N GLY A 136 -10.95 -0.69 0.49
CA GLY A 136 -11.88 -1.19 -0.51
C GLY A 136 -11.48 -2.56 -1.08
N GLU A 137 -10.31 -3.08 -0.71
CA GLU A 137 -9.75 -4.36 -1.18
C GLU A 137 -9.68 -4.48 -2.72
N LEU A 138 -9.41 -3.34 -3.39
CA LEU A 138 -9.60 -3.18 -4.83
C LEU A 138 -8.47 -3.73 -5.70
N TYR A 139 -7.39 -4.21 -5.07
CA TYR A 139 -6.17 -4.65 -5.74
C TYR A 139 -5.91 -6.16 -5.61
N GLY A 140 -6.88 -6.92 -5.09
CA GLY A 140 -6.82 -8.38 -4.98
C GLY A 140 -7.29 -9.15 -6.22
N SER A 141 -7.99 -8.50 -7.15
CA SER A 141 -8.51 -9.11 -8.39
C SER A 141 -8.67 -8.08 -9.50
N ALA A 142 -8.81 -8.53 -10.76
CA ALA A 142 -8.97 -7.68 -11.95
C ALA A 142 -7.97 -6.50 -12.05
N VAL A 143 -6.74 -6.77 -11.61
CA VAL A 143 -5.78 -5.75 -11.20
C VAL A 143 -5.36 -4.86 -12.36
N ASP A 144 -5.07 -5.41 -13.54
CA ASP A 144 -4.59 -4.63 -14.70
C ASP A 144 -5.55 -3.51 -15.11
N THR A 145 -6.86 -3.79 -15.11
CA THR A 145 -7.89 -2.79 -15.44
C THR A 145 -7.95 -1.69 -14.39
N ARG A 146 -7.88 -2.05 -13.11
CA ARG A 146 -7.86 -1.08 -12.00
C ARG A 146 -6.62 -0.20 -12.06
N ILE A 147 -5.44 -0.79 -12.29
CA ILE A 147 -4.17 -0.09 -12.43
C ILE A 147 -4.24 0.96 -13.54
N ALA A 148 -4.68 0.55 -14.74
CA ALA A 148 -4.76 1.45 -15.89
C ALA A 148 -5.77 2.60 -15.66
N ARG A 149 -6.90 2.29 -15.02
CA ARG A 149 -7.92 3.28 -14.66
C ARG A 149 -7.39 4.30 -13.65
N ASP A 150 -6.83 3.83 -12.54
CA ASP A 150 -6.34 4.71 -11.48
C ASP A 150 -5.17 5.57 -11.96
N PHE A 151 -4.30 5.03 -12.84
CA PHE A 151 -3.25 5.82 -13.49
C PHE A 151 -3.76 6.98 -14.35
N MET A 152 -4.98 6.89 -14.88
CA MET A 152 -5.62 7.98 -15.61
C MET A 152 -6.43 8.92 -14.70
N GLU A 153 -7.21 8.35 -13.77
CA GLU A 153 -8.13 9.10 -12.93
C GLU A 153 -7.41 9.89 -11.83
N VAL A 154 -6.40 9.31 -11.17
CA VAL A 154 -5.72 9.96 -10.03
C VAL A 154 -4.97 11.22 -10.45
N PRO A 155 -4.14 11.24 -11.50
CA PRO A 155 -3.50 12.48 -11.94
C PRO A 155 -4.50 13.54 -12.38
N THR A 156 -5.63 13.13 -12.98
CA THR A 156 -6.72 14.04 -13.39
C THR A 156 -7.39 14.67 -12.17
N TRP A 157 -7.71 13.88 -11.15
CA TRP A 157 -8.25 14.36 -9.88
C TRP A 157 -7.29 15.31 -9.16
N ILE A 158 -6.00 14.99 -9.14
CA ILE A 158 -4.97 15.83 -8.53
C ILE A 158 -4.97 17.23 -9.18
N ARG A 159 -5.13 17.30 -10.50
CA ARG A 159 -5.22 18.55 -11.28
C ARG A 159 -6.58 19.25 -11.25
N GLY A 160 -7.49 18.84 -10.35
CA GLY A 160 -8.79 19.49 -10.15
C GLY A 160 -9.97 18.83 -10.84
N GLY A 161 -9.78 17.66 -11.46
CA GLY A 161 -10.87 16.83 -11.98
C GLY A 161 -11.69 16.13 -10.89
N PRO A 162 -12.65 15.27 -11.27
CA PRO A 162 -13.45 14.50 -10.32
C PRO A 162 -12.60 13.45 -9.57
N PRO A 163 -13.03 12.98 -8.38
CA PRO A 163 -12.35 11.90 -7.67
C PRO A 163 -12.31 10.62 -8.51
N PRO A 164 -11.24 9.81 -8.40
CA PRO A 164 -11.18 8.50 -9.06
C PRO A 164 -12.24 7.57 -8.50
N SER A 165 -12.68 6.60 -9.30
CA SER A 165 -13.62 5.55 -8.90
C SER A 165 -13.16 4.81 -7.64
N THR A 166 -11.86 4.60 -7.47
CA THR A 166 -11.26 4.05 -6.25
C THR A 166 -11.59 4.87 -5.00
N VAL A 167 -11.78 6.18 -5.10
CA VAL A 167 -12.15 7.04 -3.95
C VAL A 167 -13.66 7.21 -3.87
N SER A 168 -14.36 7.41 -4.99
CA SER A 168 -15.80 7.71 -4.96
C SER A 168 -16.71 6.49 -4.74
N GLU A 169 -16.24 5.29 -5.09
CA GLU A 169 -17.05 4.06 -5.04
C GLU A 169 -16.66 3.15 -3.87
N THR A 170 -15.54 3.43 -3.19
CA THR A 170 -15.09 2.59 -2.06
C THR A 170 -16.03 2.74 -0.87
N ILE A 171 -16.43 1.60 -0.31
CA ILE A 171 -17.24 1.52 0.90
C ILE A 171 -16.53 0.62 1.91
N PHE A 172 -16.22 1.17 3.08
CA PHE A 172 -15.74 0.38 4.22
C PHE A 172 -16.82 0.35 5.31
N ARG A 173 -17.41 -0.83 5.54
CA ARG A 173 -18.42 -1.02 6.59
C ARG A 173 -17.73 -1.35 7.91
N ALA A 174 -18.11 -0.66 9.00
CA ALA A 174 -17.52 -0.88 10.32
C ALA A 174 -17.56 -2.36 10.79
N ASP A 175 -18.60 -3.11 10.42
CA ASP A 175 -18.70 -4.55 10.74
C ASP A 175 -17.56 -5.38 10.13
N ARG A 176 -16.88 -4.88 9.09
CA ARG A 176 -15.70 -5.55 8.54
C ARG A 176 -14.57 -5.67 9.57
N LEU A 177 -14.47 -4.73 10.53
CA LEU A 177 -13.49 -4.82 11.62
C LEU A 177 -13.78 -6.04 12.52
N LYS A 178 -15.04 -6.43 12.70
CA LYS A 178 -15.40 -7.60 13.52
C LYS A 178 -15.05 -8.92 12.83
N THR A 179 -15.01 -8.94 11.50
CA THR A 179 -14.80 -10.16 10.70
C THR A 179 -13.40 -10.28 10.11
N MET A 180 -12.60 -9.21 10.15
CA MET A 180 -11.22 -9.19 9.67
C MET A 180 -10.29 -9.91 10.65
N ARG A 181 -9.86 -11.13 10.28
CA ARG A 181 -9.06 -12.03 11.15
C ARG A 181 -7.76 -12.52 10.49
N MET A 182 -7.70 -12.47 9.16
CA MET A 182 -6.63 -13.08 8.38
C MET A 182 -5.50 -12.08 8.16
N ARG A 183 -4.29 -12.39 8.66
CA ARG A 183 -3.09 -11.55 8.52
C ARG A 183 -2.67 -11.27 7.07
N LEU A 184 -3.05 -12.15 6.15
CA LEU A 184 -2.79 -11.99 4.73
C LEU A 184 -3.68 -10.91 4.07
N SER A 185 -4.81 -10.53 4.69
CA SER A 185 -5.71 -9.51 4.13
C SER A 185 -5.01 -8.15 4.06
N ALA A 186 -5.19 -7.45 2.94
CA ALA A 186 -4.67 -6.11 2.75
C ALA A 186 -5.21 -5.13 3.80
N ALA A 187 -6.51 -5.22 4.09
CA ALA A 187 -7.13 -4.38 5.11
C ALA A 187 -6.57 -4.67 6.52
N TYR A 188 -6.24 -5.93 6.83
CA TYR A 188 -5.60 -6.30 8.10
C TYR A 188 -4.23 -5.63 8.24
N LYS A 189 -3.39 -5.75 7.20
CA LYS A 189 -2.08 -5.09 7.15
C LYS A 189 -2.22 -3.56 7.21
N GLY A 190 -3.25 -3.03 6.57
CA GLY A 190 -3.58 -1.60 6.59
C GLY A 190 -3.93 -1.07 7.97
N VAL A 191 -4.73 -1.80 8.76
CA VAL A 191 -5.00 -1.41 10.16
C VAL A 191 -3.70 -1.39 10.97
N ASN A 192 -2.83 -2.40 10.82
CA ASN A 192 -1.55 -2.42 11.54
C ASN A 192 -0.69 -1.17 11.22
N ALA A 193 -0.53 -0.85 9.94
CA ALA A 193 0.23 0.32 9.50
C ALA A 193 -0.38 1.63 9.99
N LEU A 194 -1.72 1.76 9.95
CA LEU A 194 -2.40 2.94 10.48
C LEU A 194 -2.26 3.09 11.99
N LEU A 195 -2.36 2.00 12.77
CA LEU A 195 -2.15 2.08 14.22
C LEU A 195 -0.77 2.66 14.55
N MET A 196 0.28 2.18 13.88
CA MET A 196 1.63 2.73 14.07
C MET A 196 1.74 4.20 13.64
N LYS A 197 1.08 4.57 12.53
CA LYS A 197 1.07 5.95 12.03
C LYS A 197 0.32 6.92 12.95
N GLU A 198 -0.77 6.46 13.57
CA GLU A 198 -1.58 7.23 14.53
C GLU A 198 -0.97 7.26 15.94
N GLY A 199 0.25 6.74 16.11
CA GLY A 199 1.00 6.86 17.36
C GLY A 199 0.75 5.73 18.36
N ALA A 200 0.45 4.51 17.90
CA ALA A 200 0.44 3.35 18.79
C ALA A 200 1.79 3.18 19.50
N GLU A 201 1.71 2.84 20.78
CA GLU A 201 2.85 2.64 21.67
C GLU A 201 2.92 1.19 22.14
N ASP A 202 4.14 0.73 22.43
CA ASP A 202 4.35 -0.54 23.11
C ASP A 202 3.80 -0.46 24.53
N PHE A 203 2.86 -1.36 24.86
CA PHE A 203 2.13 -1.34 26.12
C PHE A 203 2.98 -1.45 27.39
N ARG A 204 4.23 -1.93 27.28
CA ARG A 204 5.12 -2.02 28.44
C ARG A 204 6.07 -0.84 28.54
N SER A 205 6.67 -0.41 27.43
CA SER A 205 7.68 0.65 27.46
C SER A 205 7.12 2.05 27.25
N GLY A 206 5.88 2.17 26.76
CA GLY A 206 5.31 3.44 26.28
C GLY A 206 6.04 3.98 25.03
N GLN A 207 6.85 3.16 24.37
CA GLN A 207 7.64 3.59 23.24
C GLN A 207 6.80 3.54 21.96
N GLY A 208 6.72 4.65 21.24
CA GLY A 208 6.09 4.70 19.92
C GLY A 208 6.83 3.87 18.86
N PHE A 209 6.10 3.37 17.87
CA PHE A 209 6.64 2.55 16.78
C PHE A 209 7.09 3.37 15.57
N ASP A 210 8.15 4.16 15.75
CA ASP A 210 8.85 4.73 14.60
C ASP A 210 9.67 3.65 13.84
N HIS A 211 10.21 4.01 12.68
CA HIS A 211 10.99 3.09 11.83
C HIS A 211 12.24 2.49 12.53
N THR A 212 12.79 3.14 13.55
CA THR A 212 13.97 2.65 14.28
C THR A 212 13.56 1.58 15.29
N VAL A 213 12.49 1.85 16.04
CA VAL A 213 11.96 0.97 17.08
C VAL A 213 11.32 -0.28 16.47
N PHE A 214 10.54 -0.10 15.39
CA PHE A 214 9.79 -1.19 14.75
C PHE A 214 10.67 -2.40 14.39
N PHE A 215 11.89 -2.14 13.95
CA PHE A 215 12.84 -3.14 13.50
C PHE A 215 13.73 -3.65 14.65
N GLY A 216 14.32 -2.74 15.43
CA GLY A 216 15.18 -3.09 16.55
C GLY A 216 14.48 -3.97 17.61
N GLU A 217 13.16 -3.88 17.70
CA GLU A 217 12.37 -4.65 18.67
C GLU A 217 11.53 -5.80 18.06
N ASN A 218 11.71 -6.09 16.76
CA ASN A 218 10.93 -7.10 16.02
C ASN A 218 9.42 -6.94 16.23
N VAL A 219 8.91 -5.74 15.96
CA VAL A 219 7.51 -5.41 16.21
C VAL A 219 6.59 -6.19 15.28
N ASP A 220 5.54 -6.73 15.88
CA ASP A 220 4.51 -7.50 15.21
C ASP A 220 3.13 -7.23 15.85
N ILE A 221 2.07 -7.54 15.13
CA ILE A 221 0.69 -7.37 15.54
C ILE A 221 0.20 -8.57 16.35
N HIS A 222 -0.08 -8.32 17.62
CA HIS A 222 -0.44 -9.31 18.63
C HIS A 222 -1.80 -9.02 19.24
N HIS A 223 -2.33 -9.98 19.99
CA HIS A 223 -3.62 -9.82 20.64
C HIS A 223 -3.53 -8.90 21.85
N ILE A 224 -4.46 -7.95 21.99
CA ILE A 224 -4.60 -7.12 23.21
C ILE A 224 -5.03 -8.03 24.36
N PHE A 225 -6.16 -8.72 24.21
CA PHE A 225 -6.55 -9.82 25.10
C PHE A 225 -5.98 -11.13 24.56
N PRO A 226 -4.98 -11.78 25.20
CA PRO A 226 -4.33 -12.96 24.67
C PRO A 226 -5.29 -14.14 24.47
N GLN A 227 -5.03 -14.96 23.45
CA GLN A 227 -5.90 -16.11 23.14
C GLN A 227 -6.10 -17.07 24.32
N ALA A 228 -5.06 -17.30 25.12
CA ALA A 228 -5.13 -18.17 26.30
C ALA A 228 -6.15 -17.62 27.32
N TRP A 229 -6.09 -16.31 27.59
CA TRP A 229 -7.03 -15.63 28.48
C TRP A 229 -8.48 -15.69 27.97
N CYS A 230 -8.68 -15.44 26.67
CA CYS A 230 -9.99 -15.47 26.03
C CYS A 230 -10.60 -16.87 26.07
N LYS A 231 -9.81 -17.91 25.77
CA LYS A 231 -10.24 -19.31 25.80
C LYS A 231 -10.65 -19.75 27.21
N ALA A 232 -9.88 -19.38 28.24
CA ALA A 232 -10.23 -19.68 29.63
C ALA A 232 -11.56 -19.06 30.09
N ARG A 233 -12.03 -18.02 29.39
CA ARG A 233 -13.31 -17.32 29.66
C ARG A 233 -14.42 -17.67 28.68
N ASN A 234 -14.23 -18.70 27.85
CA ASN A 234 -15.20 -19.12 26.83
C ASN A 234 -15.59 -17.99 25.85
N ILE A 235 -14.68 -17.05 25.57
CA ILE A 235 -14.89 -16.02 24.56
C ILE A 235 -14.71 -16.64 23.18
N SER A 236 -15.65 -16.41 22.26
CA SER A 236 -15.59 -16.96 20.91
C SER A 236 -14.35 -16.50 20.14
N LYS A 237 -13.77 -17.43 19.37
CA LYS A 237 -12.68 -17.15 18.42
C LYS A 237 -13.04 -16.05 17.43
N ASP A 238 -14.30 -15.98 17.02
CA ASP A 238 -14.78 -14.97 16.09
C ASP A 238 -14.67 -13.55 16.63
N VAL A 239 -14.64 -13.40 17.95
CA VAL A 239 -14.44 -12.12 18.65
C VAL A 239 -12.96 -11.87 18.88
N PHE A 240 -12.26 -12.80 19.55
CA PHE A 240 -10.90 -12.53 20.00
C PHE A 240 -9.86 -12.54 18.86
N ASP A 241 -10.10 -13.22 17.74
CA ASP A 241 -9.19 -13.16 16.59
C ASP A 241 -9.48 -11.99 15.63
N SER A 242 -10.51 -11.18 15.88
CA SER A 242 -10.78 -9.99 15.07
C SER A 242 -9.67 -8.95 15.19
N ILE A 243 -9.48 -8.13 14.16
CA ILE A 243 -8.50 -7.04 14.14
C ILE A 243 -8.72 -6.02 15.27
N ILE A 244 -9.95 -5.93 15.81
CA ILE A 244 -10.27 -5.05 16.94
C ILE A 244 -9.45 -5.44 18.19
N ASN A 245 -9.19 -6.73 18.38
CA ASN A 245 -8.40 -7.23 19.50
C ASN A 245 -6.90 -7.30 19.16
N LYS A 246 -6.39 -6.41 18.30
CA LYS A 246 -5.00 -6.45 17.83
C LYS A 246 -4.30 -5.12 17.99
N THR A 247 -3.02 -5.17 18.30
CA THR A 247 -2.14 -3.99 18.41
C THR A 247 -0.71 -4.37 18.03
N PRO A 248 0.09 -3.46 17.45
CA PRO A 248 1.54 -3.67 17.36
C PRO A 248 2.14 -3.77 18.77
N LEU A 249 3.01 -4.75 18.98
CA LEU A 249 3.82 -4.93 20.19
C LEU A 249 5.23 -5.35 19.80
N SER A 250 6.23 -4.95 20.58
CA SER A 250 7.56 -5.53 20.48
C SER A 250 7.54 -7.02 20.81
N TYR A 251 8.47 -7.77 20.22
CA TYR A 251 8.66 -9.19 20.53
C TYR A 251 8.88 -9.42 22.04
N ARG A 252 9.66 -8.53 22.68
CA ARG A 252 9.94 -8.59 24.11
C ARG A 252 8.67 -8.37 24.94
N THR A 253 7.85 -7.37 24.61
CA THR A 253 6.60 -7.10 25.32
C THR A 253 5.59 -8.21 25.16
N ASN A 254 5.40 -8.74 23.95
CA ASN A 254 4.51 -9.88 23.74
C ASN A 254 4.92 -11.10 24.59
N ARG A 255 6.22 -11.36 24.76
CA ARG A 255 6.71 -12.44 25.63
C ARG A 255 6.44 -12.21 27.12
N ILE A 256 6.48 -10.96 27.58
CA ILE A 256 6.22 -10.62 28.98
C ILE A 256 4.72 -10.66 29.29
N ILE A 257 3.88 -10.14 28.39
CA ILE A 257 2.41 -10.18 28.52
C ILE A 257 1.92 -11.62 28.63
N GLY A 258 2.48 -12.53 27.82
CA GLY A 258 2.15 -13.95 27.88
C GLY A 258 0.66 -14.22 27.71
N GLY A 259 0.02 -14.77 28.75
CA GLY A 259 -1.40 -15.13 28.76
C GLY A 259 -2.27 -14.20 29.60
N ASP A 260 -1.76 -13.06 30.07
CA ASP A 260 -2.42 -12.22 31.05
C ASP A 260 -3.40 -11.22 30.44
N ALA A 261 -4.37 -10.78 31.24
CA ALA A 261 -5.34 -9.77 30.83
C ALA A 261 -4.67 -8.39 30.69
N PRO A 262 -5.18 -7.48 29.84
CA PRO A 262 -4.76 -6.09 29.83
C PRO A 262 -4.82 -5.40 31.19
N SER A 263 -5.83 -5.71 32.01
CA SER A 263 -5.94 -5.18 33.37
C SER A 263 -4.79 -5.56 34.29
N THR A 264 -3.97 -6.55 33.92
CA THR A 264 -2.80 -6.98 34.69
C THR A 264 -1.54 -6.24 34.22
N TYR A 265 -1.33 -6.13 32.90
CA TYR A 265 -0.08 -5.60 32.35
C TYR A 265 -0.13 -4.09 32.00
N LEU A 266 -1.31 -3.46 32.04
CA LEU A 266 -1.50 -2.00 31.88
C LEU A 266 -1.75 -1.27 33.20
N ALA A 267 -1.70 -1.99 34.34
CA ALA A 267 -1.99 -1.44 35.67
C ALA A 267 -0.87 -0.55 36.21
#